data_AF-A0A535ZB79-F1
#
_entry.id   AF-A0A535ZB79-F1
#
_cell.length_a   1.000
_cell.length_b   1.000
_cell.length_c   1.000
_cell.angle_alpha   90.00
_cell.angle_beta   90.00
_cell.angle_gamma   90.00
#
_symmetry.space_group_name_H-M   'P 1'
#
loop_
_entity.id
_entity.type
_entity.pdbx_description
1 polymer ?
#
loop_
_entity_poly.entity_id
_entity_poly.type
_entity_poly.pdbx_seq_one_letter_code
_entity_poly.pdbx_strand_id
1 'polypeptide(L)' 'MAIQPELHGDTSDAALEIPTDWLMPGLDLDAVRRAQRPDSAATLTSEHLALSGVELVVERRWLRESYWR' A
#
# COMPACT_ATOMS: atom_id res chain seq x y z
N MET A 1 41.91 -3.67 -0.12
CA MET A 1 40.95 -2.73 0.48
C MET A 1 39.64 -2.93 -0.25
N ALA A 2 38.76 -3.77 0.29
CA ALA A 2 37.44 -4.02 -0.31
C ALA A 2 36.51 -2.91 0.13
N ILE A 3 36.06 -2.10 -0.83
CA ILE A 3 34.95 -1.17 -0.68
C ILE A 3 33.70 -2.00 -0.40
N GLN A 4 33.34 -2.13 0.88
CA GLN A 4 32.02 -2.57 1.26
C GLN A 4 31.05 -1.50 0.76
N PRO A 5 30.07 -1.82 -0.09
CA PRO A 5 29.01 -0.87 -0.35
C PRO A 5 28.32 -0.65 0.99
N GLU A 6 28.37 0.60 1.46
CA GLU A 6 27.56 1.05 2.57
C GLU A 6 26.12 0.72 2.19
N LEU A 7 25.56 -0.31 2.84
CA LEU A 7 24.13 -0.54 2.88
C LEU A 7 23.56 0.69 3.58
N HIS A 8 23.39 1.76 2.80
CA HIS A 8 22.42 2.80 3.09
C HIS A 8 21.17 2.04 3.51
N GLY A 9 20.62 2.40 4.67
CA GLY A 9 19.35 1.88 5.14
C GLY A 9 18.28 2.25 4.13
N ASP A 10 18.18 1.46 3.06
CA ASP A 10 17.11 1.44 2.08
C ASP A 10 15.94 0.73 2.76
N THR A 11 15.38 1.35 3.80
CA THR A 11 13.93 1.21 4.00
C THR A 11 13.32 1.94 2.81
N SER A 12 13.29 1.27 1.66
CA SER A 12 12.55 1.74 0.50
C SER A 12 11.09 1.78 0.93
N ASP A 13 10.61 2.94 1.34
CA ASP A 13 9.20 3.17 1.59
C ASP A 13 8.46 2.86 0.29
N ALA A 14 7.76 1.73 0.27
CA ALA A 14 6.83 1.40 -0.78
C ALA A 14 5.66 2.37 -0.71
N ALA A 15 5.32 2.97 -1.84
CA ALA A 15 4.15 3.81 -2.00
C ALA A 15 3.28 3.22 -3.11
N LEU A 16 1.98 3.11 -2.85
CA LEU A 16 0.99 2.61 -3.78
C LEU A 16 -0.25 3.49 -3.79
N GLU A 17 -0.67 3.88 -4.98
CA GLU A 17 -1.90 4.62 -5.20
C GLU A 17 -2.85 3.77 -6.02
N ILE A 18 -4.04 3.52 -5.48
CA ILE A 18 -5.08 2.73 -6.10
C ILE A 18 -6.28 3.64 -6.38
N PRO A 19 -6.67 3.87 -7.64
CA PRO A 19 -7.87 4.63 -7.97
C PRO A 19 -9.12 4.05 -7.30
N THR A 20 -10.01 4.91 -6.77
CA THR A 20 -11.25 4.46 -6.11
C THR A 20 -12.16 3.67 -7.04
N ASP A 21 -12.11 3.91 -8.36
CA ASP A 21 -12.81 3.14 -9.39
C ASP A 21 -12.43 1.65 -9.43
N TRP A 22 -11.23 1.33 -8.96
CA TRP A 22 -10.72 -0.05 -8.92
C TRP A 22 -11.07 -0.74 -7.62
N LEU A 23 -11.40 0.04 -6.59
CA LEU A 23 -11.74 -0.49 -5.28
C LEU A 23 -13.13 -1.12 -5.30
N MET A 24 -13.32 -2.12 -4.46
CA MET A 24 -14.63 -2.68 -4.20
C MET A 24 -15.53 -1.60 -3.54
N PRO A 25 -16.79 -1.51 -3.97
CA PRO A 25 -17.72 -0.54 -3.40
C PRO A 25 -17.91 -0.81 -1.90
N GLY A 26 -17.83 0.23 -1.08
CA GLY A 26 -17.96 0.13 0.38
C GLY A 26 -16.70 -0.37 1.08
N LEU A 27 -15.52 -0.33 0.44
CA LEU A 27 -14.25 -0.58 1.10
C LEU A 27 -14.05 0.40 2.26
N ASP A 28 -13.86 -0.14 3.46
CA ASP A 28 -13.64 0.63 4.67
C ASP A 28 -12.14 0.89 4.89
N LEU A 29 -11.77 2.17 5.06
CA LEU A 29 -10.40 2.57 5.37
C LEU A 29 -9.90 1.95 6.69
N ASP A 30 -10.77 1.75 7.68
CA ASP A 30 -10.38 1.11 8.94
C ASP A 30 -10.13 -0.40 8.76
N ALA A 31 -10.80 -1.04 7.79
CA ALA A 31 -10.47 -2.41 7.41
C ALA A 31 -9.11 -2.46 6.70
N VAL A 32 -8.83 -1.50 5.81
CA VAL A 32 -7.52 -1.37 5.14
C VAL A 32 -6.41 -1.16 6.16
N ARG A 33 -6.57 -0.20 7.08
CA ARG A 33 -5.57 0.09 8.13
C ARG A 33 -5.31 -1.10 9.06
N ARG A 34 -6.33 -1.90 9.37
CA ARG A 34 -6.16 -3.10 10.21
C ARG A 34 -5.42 -4.23 9.50
N ALA A 35 -5.51 -4.32 8.18
CA ALA A 35 -4.78 -5.31 7.40
C ALA A 35 -3.34 -4.85 7.09
N GLN A 36 -3.12 -3.54 7.06
CA GLN A 36 -1.79 -2.95 6.92
C GLN A 36 -0.94 -3.16 8.17
N ARG A 37 0.38 -3.11 7.98
CA ARG A 37 1.32 -3.16 9.10
C ARG A 37 1.28 -1.88 9.94
N PRO A 38 1.73 -1.93 11.22
CA PRO A 38 1.78 -0.77 12.09
C PRO A 38 2.69 0.36 11.59
N ASP A 39 3.70 0.02 10.79
CA ASP A 39 4.63 0.95 10.15
C ASP A 39 4.11 1.53 8.82
N SER A 40 2.92 1.11 8.36
CA SER A 40 2.32 1.57 7.12
C SER A 40 1.20 2.59 7.38
N ALA A 41 1.13 3.62 6.54
CA ALA A 41 0.04 4.58 6.51
C ALA A 41 -0.92 4.26 5.36
N ALA A 42 -2.21 4.51 5.60
CA ALA A 42 -3.27 4.38 4.61
C ALA A 42 -4.21 5.58 4.69
N THR A 43 -4.45 6.18 3.52
CA THR A 43 -5.31 7.35 3.35
C THR A 43 -6.27 7.08 2.19
N LEU A 44 -7.57 7.06 2.47
CA LEU A 44 -8.59 6.97 1.44
C LEU A 44 -9.11 8.38 1.13
N THR A 45 -8.93 8.82 -0.11
CA THR A 45 -9.53 10.04 -0.65
C THR A 45 -10.73 9.69 -1.54
N SER A 46 -11.43 10.70 -2.04
CA SER A 46 -12.51 10.49 -3.01
C SER A 46 -12.00 9.93 -4.36
N GLU A 47 -10.72 10.13 -4.69
CA GLU A 47 -10.15 9.77 -5.99
C GLU A 47 -9.29 8.50 -5.94
N HIS A 48 -8.61 8.25 -4.83
CA HIS A 48 -7.71 7.10 -4.69
C HIS A 48 -7.47 6.71 -3.23
N LEU A 49 -7.10 5.44 -3.02
CA LEU A 49 -6.49 4.93 -1.81
C LEU A 49 -4.97 5.02 -1.94
N ALA A 50 -4.35 5.84 -1.08
CA ALA A 50 -2.91 5.94 -0.96
C ALA A 50 -2.41 5.08 0.21
N LEU A 51 -1.41 4.26 -0.05
CA LEU A 51 -0.72 3.41 0.92
C LEU A 51 0.77 3.74 0.90
N SER A 52 1.41 3.87 2.05
CA SER A 52 2.85 4.15 2.16
C SER A 52 3.46 3.44 3.35
N GLY A 53 4.65 2.85 3.22
CA GLY A 53 5.34 2.15 4.30
C GLY A 53 6.35 1.13 3.76
N VAL A 54 7.01 0.37 4.64
CA VAL A 54 8.03 -0.60 4.21
C VAL A 54 7.42 -1.80 3.48
N GLU A 55 6.27 -2.28 3.94
CA GLU A 55 5.51 -3.37 3.32
C GLU A 55 4.04 -3.01 3.22
N LEU A 56 3.48 -3.11 2.01
CA LEU A 56 2.09 -2.81 1.73
C LEU A 56 1.34 -4.08 1.38
N VAL A 57 0.22 -4.31 2.05
CA VAL A 57 -0.71 -5.39 1.78
C VAL A 57 -1.89 -4.82 1.01
N VAL A 58 -2.18 -5.43 -0.14
CA VAL A 58 -3.42 -5.19 -0.87
C VAL A 58 -4.16 -6.50 -0.95
N GLU A 59 -5.33 -6.56 -0.32
CA GLU A 59 -6.13 -7.76 -0.38
C GLU A 59 -6.93 -7.84 -1.67
N ARG A 60 -7.06 -9.05 -2.23
CA ARG A 60 -7.87 -9.29 -3.43
C ARG A 60 -9.32 -8.81 -3.29
N ARG A 61 -9.88 -8.84 -2.08
CA ARG A 61 -11.24 -8.37 -1.78
C ARG A 61 -11.39 -6.83 -1.77
N TRP A 62 -10.29 -6.08 -1.84
CA TRP A 62 -10.34 -4.63 -1.92
C TRP A 62 -10.43 -4.12 -3.34
N LEU A 63 -9.99 -4.92 -4.30
CA LEU A 63 -9.96 -4.58 -5.71
C LEU A 63 -11.05 -5.35 -6.46
N ARG A 64 -11.62 -4.71 -7.46
CA ARG A 64 -12.51 -5.39 -8.41
C ARG A 64 -11.68 -6.37 -9.23
N GLU A 65 -12.25 -7.52 -9.54
CA GLU A 65 -11.53 -8.62 -10.22
C GLU A 65 -10.90 -8.21 -11.56
N SER A 66 -11.47 -7.22 -12.25
CA SER A 66 -10.94 -6.68 -13.51
C SER A 66 -9.60 -5.95 -13.38
N TYR A 67 -9.24 -5.48 -12.19
CA TYR A 67 -8.02 -4.73 -11.92
C TYR A 67 -7.02 -5.50 -11.04
N TRP A 68 -7.37 -6.73 -10.63
CA TRP A 68 -6.43 -7.65 -9.96
C TRP A 68 -5.66 -8.43 -11.04
N ARG A 69 -4.45 -7.98 -11.37
CA ARG A 69 -3.55 -8.64 -12.34
C ARG A 69 -2.27 -9.09 -11.68
#